data_AF-G8LPW6-F1
#
_entry.id   AF-G8LPW6-F1
#
_cell.length_a   1.000
_cell.length_b   1.000
_cell.length_c   1.000
_cell.angle_alpha   90.00
_cell.angle_beta   90.00
_cell.angle_gamma   90.00
#
_symmetry.space_group_name_H-M   'P 1'
#
loop_
_entity.id
_entity.type
_entity.pdbx_description
1 polymer ?
#
loop_
_entity_poly.entity_id
_entity_poly.type
_entity_poly.pdbx_seq_one_letter_code
_entity_poly.pdbx_strand_id
1 'polypeptide(L)'
;MTNMATAVLNVKIDQALKERLRHYAEVNNENLSVTTEKLLLLAFEAVEEAGVSEEDIDNQHTEEESVSPFTPKEIKALRKILKKRK
;
A
#
# COMPACT_ATOMS: atom_id res chain seq x y z
N MET A 1 19.32 -26.88 0.92
CA MET A 1 18.04 -27.32 0.32
C MET A 1 16.96 -26.99 1.32
N THR A 2 16.27 -25.86 1.15
CA THR A 2 15.07 -25.56 1.95
C THR A 2 14.00 -26.56 1.53
N ASN A 3 13.56 -27.42 2.46
CA ASN A 3 12.38 -28.25 2.23
C ASN A 3 11.19 -27.30 2.07
N MET A 4 10.64 -27.20 0.86
CA MET A 4 9.35 -26.53 0.61
C MET A 4 8.27 -27.41 1.23
N ALA A 5 8.03 -27.23 2.53
CA ALA A 5 6.90 -27.84 3.21
C ALA A 5 5.62 -27.30 2.57
N THR A 6 4.90 -28.14 1.86
CA THR A 6 3.59 -27.78 1.29
C THR A 6 2.53 -27.90 2.39
N ALA A 7 1.68 -26.89 2.50
CA ALA A 7 0.56 -26.87 3.44
C ALA A 7 -0.76 -26.77 2.68
N VAL A 8 -1.82 -27.38 3.20
CA VAL A 8 -3.16 -27.33 2.62
C VAL A 8 -3.96 -26.21 3.29
N LEU A 9 -4.47 -25.28 2.48
CA LEU A 9 -5.31 -24.18 2.93
C LEU A 9 -6.76 -24.39 2.48
N ASN A 10 -7.68 -24.55 3.43
CA ASN A 10 -9.12 -24.64 3.17
C ASN A 10 -9.79 -23.29 3.41
N VAL A 11 -10.37 -22.70 2.35
CA VAL A 11 -10.95 -21.35 2.40
C VAL A 11 -12.41 -21.37 1.93
N LYS A 12 -13.25 -20.55 2.57
CA LYS A 12 -14.60 -20.25 2.09
C LYS A 12 -14.54 -18.98 1.26
N ILE A 13 -14.94 -19.07 -0.01
CA ILE A 13 -14.97 -17.95 -0.95
C ILE A 13 -16.27 -17.98 -1.76
N ASP A 14 -16.65 -16.83 -2.30
CA ASP A 14 -17.82 -16.73 -3.18
C ASP A 14 -17.64 -17.51 -4.48
N GLN A 15 -18.75 -18.01 -5.03
CA GLN A 15 -18.76 -18.80 -6.25
C GLN A 15 -18.18 -18.02 -7.45
N ALA A 16 -18.49 -16.72 -7.55
CA ALA A 16 -17.96 -15.86 -8.61
C ALA A 16 -16.43 -15.73 -8.55
N LEU A 17 -15.86 -15.63 -7.34
CA LEU A 17 -14.41 -15.56 -7.16
C LEU A 17 -13.75 -16.88 -7.54
N LYS A 18 -14.35 -18.01 -7.14
CA LYS A 18 -13.88 -19.35 -7.52
C LYS A 18 -13.83 -19.53 -9.04
N GLU A 19 -14.85 -19.06 -9.75
CA GLU A 19 -14.90 -19.15 -11.20
C GLU A 19 -13.83 -18.27 -11.87
N ARG A 20 -13.62 -17.04 -11.36
CA ARG A 20 -12.52 -16.18 -11.83
C ARG A 20 -11.15 -16.81 -11.63
N LEU A 21 -10.90 -17.43 -10.48
CA LEU A 21 -9.65 -18.15 -10.20
C LEU A 21 -9.44 -19.30 -11.18
N ARG A 22 -10.51 -20.06 -11.48
CA ARG A 22 -10.45 -21.15 -12.44
C ARG A 22 -10.09 -20.65 -13.83
N HIS A 23 -10.81 -19.64 -14.33
CA HIS A 23 -10.55 -19.07 -15.64
C HIS A 23 -9.13 -18.51 -15.74
N TYR A 24 -8.67 -17.81 -14.70
CA TYR A 24 -7.30 -17.30 -14.67
C TYR A 24 -6.25 -18.42 -14.74
N ALA A 25 -6.46 -19.51 -13.99
CA ALA A 25 -5.57 -20.67 -14.03
C ALA A 25 -5.54 -21.31 -15.43
N GLU A 26 -6.70 -21.48 -16.07
CA GLU A 26 -6.82 -22.02 -17.43
C GLU A 26 -6.09 -21.15 -18.47
N VAL A 27 -6.29 -19.83 -18.43
CA VAL A 27 -5.64 -18.88 -19.36
C VAL A 27 -4.11 -18.90 -19.22
N ASN A 28 -3.60 -19.11 -18.00
CA ASN A 28 -2.17 -19.16 -17.72
C ASN A 28 -1.58 -20.58 -17.83
N ASN A 29 -2.39 -21.58 -18.20
CA ASN A 29 -2.00 -22.99 -18.27
C ASN A 29 -1.41 -23.52 -16.95
N GLU A 30 -2.01 -23.11 -15.84
CA GLU A 30 -1.63 -23.45 -14.46
C GLU A 30 -2.76 -24.17 -13.73
N ASN A 31 -2.44 -24.78 -12.59
CA ASN A 31 -3.44 -25.33 -11.70
C ASN A 31 -3.92 -24.28 -10.68
N LEU A 32 -5.10 -24.53 -10.11
CA LEU A 32 -5.73 -23.60 -9.18
C LEU A 32 -4.85 -23.29 -7.96
N SER A 33 -4.10 -24.27 -7.46
CA SER A 33 -3.22 -24.10 -6.29
C SER A 33 -2.07 -23.14 -6.59
N VAL A 34 -1.36 -23.35 -7.71
CA VAL A 34 -0.22 -22.52 -8.14
C VAL A 34 -0.67 -21.09 -8.42
N THR A 35 -1.78 -20.92 -9.15
CA THR A 35 -2.35 -19.61 -9.41
C THR A 35 -2.76 -18.90 -8.12
N THR A 36 -3.41 -19.61 -7.19
CA THR A 36 -3.85 -19.00 -5.92
C THR A 36 -2.66 -18.61 -5.06
N GLU A 37 -1.63 -19.44 -4.98
CA GLU A 37 -0.39 -19.14 -4.26
C GLU A 37 0.28 -17.88 -4.80
N LYS A 38 0.45 -17.78 -6.13
CA LYS A 38 1.03 -16.58 -6.77
C LYS A 38 0.23 -15.31 -6.46
N LEU A 39 -1.10 -15.38 -6.57
CA LEU A 39 -1.95 -14.23 -6.29
C LEU A 39 -1.89 -13.81 -4.81
N LEU A 40 -1.77 -14.77 -3.89
CA LEU A 40 -1.60 -14.47 -2.46
C LEU A 40 -0.24 -13.81 -2.19
N LEU A 41 0.83 -14.30 -2.80
CA LEU A 41 2.17 -13.69 -2.68
C LEU A 41 2.17 -12.25 -3.22
N LEU A 42 1.63 -12.03 -4.42
CA LEU A 42 1.49 -10.70 -5.00
C LEU A 42 0.64 -9.76 -4.13
N ALA A 43 -0.40 -10.29 -3.47
CA ALA A 43 -1.20 -9.49 -2.55
C ALA A 43 -0.41 -9.08 -1.29
N PHE A 44 0.46 -9.94 -0.77
CA PHE A 44 1.34 -9.58 0.35
C PHE A 44 2.42 -8.57 -0.09
N GLU A 45 3.05 -8.77 -1.25
CA GLU A 45 4.01 -7.82 -1.82
C GLU A 45 3.35 -6.44 -2.04
N ALA A 46 2.14 -6.41 -2.62
CA ALA A 46 1.42 -5.15 -2.81
C ALA A 46 1.03 -4.45 -1.50
N VAL A 47 0.82 -5.21 -0.41
CA VAL A 47 0.58 -4.63 0.92
C VAL A 47 1.87 -4.05 1.51
N GLU A 48 3.02 -4.69 1.27
CA GLU A 48 4.34 -4.18 1.67
C GLU A 48 4.72 -2.94 0.85
N GLU A 49 4.52 -2.95 -0.47
CA GLU A 49 4.79 -1.82 -1.37
C GLU A 49 3.81 -0.66 -1.21
N ALA A 50 2.55 -0.92 -0.85
CA ALA A 50 1.61 0.16 -0.48
C ALA A 50 2.03 0.91 0.80
N GLY A 51 3.05 0.41 1.50
CA GLY A 51 3.76 1.07 2.58
C GLY A 51 4.87 2.04 2.12
N VAL A 52 4.80 2.59 0.89
CA VAL A 52 5.67 3.69 0.43
C VAL A 52 5.83 4.72 1.56
N SER A 53 6.98 4.73 2.22
CA SER A 53 7.30 5.72 3.23
C SER A 53 7.59 7.05 2.53
N GLU A 54 7.52 8.17 3.25
CA GLU A 54 7.86 9.50 2.73
C GLU A 54 9.25 9.55 2.05
N GLU A 55 10.10 8.56 2.29
CA GLU A 55 11.48 8.43 1.81
C GLU A 55 11.57 7.97 0.33
N ASP A 56 10.54 7.33 -0.21
CA ASP A 56 10.50 6.83 -1.59
C ASP A 56 9.92 7.86 -2.59
N ILE A 57 9.50 9.02 -2.10
CA ILE A 57 9.01 10.13 -2.92
C ILE A 57 10.22 10.91 -3.47
N ASP A 58 10.54 10.72 -4.75
CA ASP A 58 11.50 11.57 -5.47
C ASP A 58 10.94 13.00 -5.56
N ASN A 59 11.39 13.86 -4.65
CA ASN A 59 11.02 15.27 -4.58
C ASN A 59 11.67 16.13 -5.69
N GLN A 60 12.23 15.52 -6.74
CA GLN A 60 12.90 16.22 -7.85
C GLN A 60 13.89 17.29 -7.38
N HIS A 61 14.70 16.99 -6.37
CA HIS A 61 15.64 17.95 -5.76
C HIS A 61 15.00 19.27 -5.30
N THR A 62 13.69 19.32 -5.14
CA THR A 62 13.00 20.46 -4.55
C THR A 62 13.05 20.27 -3.05
N GLU A 63 13.99 20.95 -2.41
CA GLU A 63 14.07 21.02 -0.95
C GLU A 63 12.83 21.77 -0.43
N GLU A 64 11.78 21.04 -0.10
CA GLU A 64 10.75 21.58 0.79
C GLU A 64 11.37 21.70 2.18
N GLU A 65 11.74 22.93 2.56
CA GLU A 65 12.15 23.22 3.92
C GLU A 65 11.02 22.75 4.86
N SER A 66 11.31 21.80 5.73
CA SER A 66 10.34 21.31 6.72
C SER A 66 10.09 22.41 7.75
N VAL A 67 9.22 23.36 7.38
CA VAL A 67 8.91 24.51 8.23
C VAL A 67 8.19 23.97 9.45
N SER A 68 8.83 24.09 10.61
CA SER A 68 8.21 23.73 11.88
C SER A 68 6.87 24.47 12.02
N PRO A 69 5.79 23.78 12.44
CA PRO A 69 4.50 24.44 12.66
C PRO A 69 4.67 25.67 13.57
N PHE A 70 3.99 26.77 13.24
CA PHE A 70 4.07 27.99 14.05
C PHE A 70 3.80 27.70 15.53
N THR A 71 4.64 28.25 16.39
CA THR A 71 4.41 28.19 17.83
C THR A 71 3.13 28.94 18.20
N PRO A 72 2.49 28.63 19.34
CA PRO A 72 1.30 29.35 19.82
C PRO A 72 1.53 30.87 19.94
N LYS A 73 2.77 31.30 20.23
CA LYS A 73 3.15 32.71 20.31
C LYS A 73 3.14 33.39 18.93
N GLU A 74 3.67 32.73 17.91
CA GLU A 74 3.69 33.22 16.53
C GLU A 74 2.29 33.28 15.94
N ILE A 75 1.46 32.26 16.18
CA ILE A 75 0.05 32.26 15.78
C ILE A 75 -0.70 33.45 16.40
N LYS A 76 -0.43 33.76 17.68
CA LYS A 76 -1.03 34.92 18.36
C LYS A 76 -0.59 36.25 17.75
N ALA A 77 0.68 36.37 17.36
CA ALA A 77 1.22 37.55 16.68
C ALA A 77 0.59 37.73 15.28
N LEU A 78 0.52 36.66 14.50
CA LEU A 78 -0.14 36.63 13.18
C LEU A 78 -1.60 37.08 13.28
N ARG A 79 -2.37 36.55 14.24
CA ARG A 79 -3.77 36.97 14.48
C ARG A 79 -3.87 38.48 14.79
N LYS A 80 -2.92 39.05 15.53
CA LYS A 80 -2.91 40.48 15.85
C LYS A 80 -2.64 41.35 14.62
N ILE A 81 -1.73 40.92 13.74
CA ILE A 81 -1.42 41.61 12.49
C ILE A 81 -2.62 41.56 11.53
N LEU A 82 -3.21 40.37 11.34
CA LEU A 82 -4.37 40.19 10.46
C LEU A 82 -5.60 40.98 10.91
N LYS A 83 -5.80 41.12 12.23
CA LYS A 83 -6.89 41.96 12.79
C LYS A 83 -6.71 43.46 12.55
N LYS A 84 -5.48 43.96 12.36
CA LYS A 84 -5.22 45.38 12.06
C LYS A 84 -5.40 45.74 10.58
N ARG A 85 -5.48 44.73 9.70
CA ARG A 85 -5.73 44.89 8.27
C ARG A 85 -7.21 44.77 7.88
N LYS A 86 -8.11 44.68 8.87
CA LYS A 86 -9.56 44.80 8.68
C LYS A 86 -10.05 46.20 8.98
#